data_AF-A0A379LTE2-F1
#
_entry.id   AF-A0A379LTE2-F1
#
_cell.length_a   1.000
_cell.length_b   1.000
_cell.length_c   1.000
_cell.angle_alpha   90.00
_cell.angle_beta   90.00
_cell.angle_gamma   90.00
#
_symmetry.space_group_name_H-M   'P 1'
#
loop_
_entity.id
_entity.type
_entity.pdbx_description
1 polymer ?
#
loop_
_entity_poly.entity_id
_entity_poly.type
_entity_poly.pdbx_seq_one_letter_code
_entity_poly.pdbx_strand_id
1 'polypeptide(L)'
;MPQRIAVIGAGVLGLAVAQSLSRRGAQVTVFDKNYPGSGTSQISYAWVNANGKEPTSYHDLNAHAIDEHKRWQASHPASPRWLLETGTLEWAADESSLRQLAQRAAKLTTLDYPVEKRSRAALLGANARVAA
;
A
#
# COMPACT_ATOMS: atom_id res chain seq x y z
N MET A 1 19.41 1.53 31.08
CA MET A 1 19.80 2.35 29.92
C MET A 1 19.02 1.88 28.71
N PRO A 2 18.43 2.77 27.88
CA PRO A 2 17.71 2.35 26.67
C PRO A 2 18.68 1.67 25.69
N GLN A 3 18.18 0.66 24.94
CA GLN A 3 18.97 0.05 23.88
C GLN A 3 19.28 1.10 22.80
N ARG A 4 20.53 1.16 22.34
CA ARG A 4 20.97 2.06 21.25
C ARG A 4 20.99 1.29 19.94
N ILE A 5 20.23 1.74 18.95
CA ILE A 5 20.07 1.04 17.67
C ILE A 5 20.37 2.01 16.53
N ALA A 6 21.22 1.56 15.61
CA ALA A 6 21.47 2.26 14.34
C ALA A 6 20.54 1.69 13.26
N VAL A 7 19.86 2.56 12.51
CA VAL A 7 19.11 2.19 11.30
C VAL A 7 19.82 2.81 10.10
N ILE A 8 20.20 1.98 9.13
CA ILE A 8 20.88 2.42 7.91
C ILE A 8 19.87 2.47 6.77
N GLY A 9 19.63 3.68 6.25
CA GLY A 9 18.62 4.01 5.26
C GLY A 9 17.43 4.78 5.86
N ALA A 10 17.19 5.99 5.39
CA ALA A 10 16.06 6.86 5.72
C ALA A 10 14.98 6.84 4.63
N GLY A 11 14.79 5.69 3.98
CA GLY A 11 13.60 5.41 3.15
C GLY A 11 12.40 5.01 4.01
N VAL A 12 11.25 4.76 3.37
CA VAL A 12 9.99 4.44 4.07
C VAL A 12 10.11 3.26 5.04
N LEU A 13 10.84 2.20 4.68
CA LEU A 13 11.05 1.05 5.55
C LEU A 13 11.93 1.39 6.77
N GLY A 14 13.04 2.10 6.54
CA GLY A 14 13.96 2.48 7.62
C GLY A 14 13.30 3.43 8.62
N LEU A 15 12.53 4.41 8.14
CA LEU A 15 11.78 5.32 9.01
C LEU A 15 10.66 4.62 9.77
N ALA A 16 9.95 3.66 9.15
CA ALA A 16 8.95 2.85 9.84
C ALA A 16 9.58 1.99 10.96
N VAL A 17 10.72 1.35 10.68
CA VAL A 17 11.49 0.59 11.69
C VAL A 17 11.96 1.51 12.82
N ALA A 18 12.55 2.67 12.49
CA ALA A 18 13.04 3.63 13.47
C ALA A 18 11.91 4.14 14.37
N GLN A 19 10.74 4.44 13.80
CA GLN A 19 9.56 4.84 14.57
C GLN A 19 9.08 3.73 15.51
N SER A 20 8.95 2.50 15.02
CA SER A 20 8.51 1.35 15.81
C SER A 20 9.45 1.05 16.98
N LEU A 21 10.77 1.07 16.73
CA LEU A 21 11.79 0.87 17.77
C LEU A 21 11.80 2.01 18.80
N SER A 22 11.69 3.25 18.34
CA SER A 22 11.61 4.43 19.22
C SER A 22 10.39 4.35 20.14
N ARG A 23 9.23 3.95 19.62
CA ARG A 23 7.99 3.73 20.41
C ARG A 23 8.12 2.63 21.46
N ARG A 24 9.07 1.70 21.28
CA ARG A 24 9.38 0.62 22.24
C ARG A 24 10.48 1.02 23.25
N GLY A 25 10.90 2.28 23.26
CA GLY A 25 11.87 2.82 24.23
C GLY A 25 13.35 2.69 23.83
N ALA A 26 13.65 2.28 22.59
CA ALA A 26 15.02 2.31 22.08
C ALA A 26 15.44 3.74 21.73
N GLN A 27 16.73 4.05 21.95
CA GLN A 27 17.37 5.24 21.38
C GLN A 27 17.84 4.90 19.96
N VAL A 28 17.14 5.43 18.96
CA VAL A 28 17.42 5.12 17.54
C VAL A 28 18.15 6.27 16.87
N THR A 29 19.25 5.96 16.18
CA THR A 29 19.91 6.90 15.26
C THR A 29 19.74 6.40 13.84
N VAL A 30 19.18 7.23 12.96
CA VAL A 30 19.01 6.91 11.54
C VAL A 30 20.14 7.54 10.73
N PHE A 31 20.78 6.74 9.89
CA PHE A 31 21.83 7.18 8.99
C PHE A 31 21.36 6.98 7.56
N ASP A 32 21.51 8.01 6.73
CA ASP A 32 21.36 7.89 5.28
C ASP A 32 22.55 8.58 4.62
N LYS A 33 22.91 8.13 3.41
CA LYS A 33 23.95 8.76 2.61
C LYS A 33 23.48 10.12 2.08
N ASN A 34 22.18 10.26 1.81
CA ASN A 34 21.57 11.44 1.22
C ASN A 34 20.50 12.03 2.17
N TYR A 35 19.52 12.75 1.64
CA TYR A 35 18.38 13.23 2.43
C TYR A 35 17.30 12.15 2.57
N PRO A 36 16.48 12.18 3.64
CA PRO A 36 15.42 11.20 3.85
C PRO A 36 14.48 11.06 2.65
N GLY A 37 14.18 9.81 2.29
CA GLY A 37 13.30 9.47 1.19
C GLY A 37 13.92 9.55 -0.21
N SER A 38 15.14 10.05 -0.39
CA SER A 38 15.70 10.36 -1.72
C SER A 38 16.02 9.14 -2.61
N GLY A 39 15.83 7.92 -2.11
CA GLY A 39 16.05 6.69 -2.86
C GLY A 39 14.79 6.23 -3.60
N THR A 40 14.55 4.92 -3.64
CA THR A 40 13.32 4.33 -4.22
C THR A 40 12.04 4.92 -3.64
N SER A 41 12.07 5.40 -2.39
CA SER A 41 10.91 6.03 -1.75
C SER A 41 10.44 7.30 -2.47
N GLN A 42 11.33 8.06 -3.12
CA GLN A 42 10.97 9.29 -3.84
C GLN A 42 10.33 9.03 -5.21
N ILE A 43 10.72 7.94 -5.87
CA ILE A 43 10.29 7.63 -7.25
C ILE A 43 9.20 6.55 -7.31
N SER A 44 8.68 6.14 -6.15
CA SER A 44 7.62 5.14 -6.06
C SER A 44 6.29 5.73 -6.52
N TYR A 45 5.49 4.92 -7.21
CA TYR A 45 4.08 5.22 -7.49
C TYR A 45 3.21 5.18 -6.21
N ALA A 46 3.78 4.73 -5.09
CA ALA A 46 3.14 4.66 -3.76
C ALA A 46 1.79 3.91 -3.73
N TRP A 47 1.59 2.98 -4.67
CA TRP A 47 0.36 2.20 -4.77
C TRP A 47 0.39 0.99 -3.83
N VAL A 48 -0.46 1.04 -2.81
CA VAL A 48 -0.67 -0.06 -1.86
C VAL A 48 -1.80 -0.97 -2.33
N ASN A 49 -1.54 -2.27 -2.45
CA ASN A 49 -2.54 -3.28 -2.84
C ASN A 49 -2.08 -4.69 -2.44
N ALA A 50 -3.03 -5.61 -2.27
CA ALA A 50 -2.76 -7.05 -2.11
C ALA A 50 -3.16 -7.86 -3.36
N ASN A 51 -3.33 -7.20 -4.50
CA ASN A 51 -3.88 -7.79 -5.72
C ASN A 51 -2.82 -8.58 -6.49
N GLY A 52 -3.04 -9.88 -6.70
CA GLY A 52 -2.10 -10.75 -7.43
C GLY A 52 -0.78 -11.00 -6.70
N LYS A 53 -0.78 -10.87 -5.37
CA LYS A 53 0.38 -11.10 -4.52
C LYS A 53 0.41 -12.56 -4.07
N GLU A 54 1.48 -13.25 -4.42
CA GLU A 54 1.71 -14.66 -4.07
C GLU A 54 3.02 -14.81 -3.29
N PRO A 55 3.12 -15.79 -2.36
CA PRO A 55 2.05 -16.70 -1.90
C PRO A 55 1.02 -16.00 -0.99
N THR A 56 0.02 -16.72 -0.46
CA THR A 56 -1.01 -16.16 0.46
C THR A 56 -0.41 -15.36 1.62
N SER A 57 0.70 -15.81 2.22
CA SER A 57 1.36 -15.05 3.29
C SER A 57 1.87 -13.68 2.84
N TYR A 58 2.24 -13.52 1.57
CA TYR A 58 2.60 -12.23 1.01
C TYR A 58 1.36 -11.37 0.71
N HIS A 59 0.26 -11.98 0.26
CA HIS A 59 -1.04 -11.29 0.19
C HIS A 59 -1.44 -10.73 1.56
N ASP A 60 -1.45 -11.55 2.60
CA ASP A 60 -1.86 -11.18 3.96
C ASP A 60 -0.97 -10.06 4.51
N LEU A 61 0.33 -10.11 4.26
CA LEU A 61 1.25 -9.02 4.62
C LEU A 61 0.85 -7.69 3.96
N ASN A 62 0.51 -7.71 2.67
CA ASN A 62 0.12 -6.49 1.97
C ASN A 62 -1.28 -6.00 2.42
N ALA A 63 -2.22 -6.90 2.69
CA ALA A 63 -3.53 -6.55 3.22
C ALA A 63 -3.39 -5.86 4.60
N HIS A 64 -2.63 -6.45 5.52
CA HIS A 64 -2.33 -5.82 6.81
C HIS A 64 -1.56 -4.50 6.67
N ALA A 65 -0.66 -4.37 5.69
CA ALA A 65 0.05 -3.11 5.45
C ALA A 65 -0.91 -1.99 5.01
N ILE A 66 -1.90 -2.29 4.17
CA ILE A 66 -2.95 -1.33 3.79
C ILE A 66 -3.71 -0.85 5.04
N ASP A 67 -4.09 -1.76 5.92
CA ASP A 67 -4.78 -1.41 7.17
C ASP A 67 -3.89 -0.60 8.13
N GLU A 68 -2.59 -0.90 8.20
CA GLU A 68 -1.63 -0.10 8.94
C GLU A 68 -1.55 1.33 8.42
N HIS A 69 -1.52 1.49 7.10
CA HIS A 69 -1.51 2.80 6.47
C HIS A 69 -2.77 3.62 6.78
N LYS A 70 -3.96 2.98 6.78
CA LYS A 70 -5.21 3.61 7.21
C LYS A 70 -5.16 4.03 8.68
N ARG A 71 -4.71 3.13 9.56
CA ARG A 71 -4.61 3.38 11.01
C ARG A 71 -3.60 4.47 11.32
N TRP A 72 -2.47 4.51 10.61
CA TRP A 72 -1.47 5.54 10.75
C TRP A 72 -2.05 6.91 10.39
N GLN A 73 -2.75 7.04 9.26
CA GLN A 73 -3.39 8.31 8.88
C GLN A 73 -4.44 8.74 9.91
N ALA A 74 -5.29 7.81 10.37
CA ALA A 74 -6.30 8.09 11.39
C ALA A 74 -5.69 8.54 12.74
N SER A 75 -4.52 8.02 13.11
CA SER A 75 -3.82 8.38 14.36
C SER A 75 -2.96 9.63 14.28
N HIS A 76 -2.77 10.22 13.09
CA HIS A 76 -2.00 11.45 12.89
C HIS A 76 -2.84 12.51 12.15
N PRO A 77 -3.93 13.02 12.75
CA PRO A 77 -4.85 13.95 12.07
C PRO A 77 -4.22 15.31 11.71
N ALA A 78 -3.08 15.65 12.33
CA ALA A 78 -2.31 16.85 11.99
C ALA A 78 -1.40 16.66 10.75
N SER A 79 -1.17 15.42 10.32
CA SER A 79 -0.40 15.14 9.11
C SER A 79 -1.26 15.34 7.85
N PRO A 80 -0.66 15.79 6.72
CA PRO A 80 -1.36 15.83 5.45
C PRO A 80 -1.94 14.46 5.08
N ARG A 81 -3.11 14.47 4.44
CA ARG A 81 -3.68 13.25 3.85
C ARG A 81 -2.72 12.72 2.79
N TRP A 82 -2.21 11.51 3.01
CA TRP A 82 -1.24 10.89 2.13
C TRP A 82 -1.80 9.61 1.47
N LEU A 83 -2.78 8.94 2.11
CA LEU A 83 -3.46 7.77 1.57
C LEU A 83 -4.81 8.15 0.95
N LEU A 84 -4.99 7.77 -0.31
CA LEU A 84 -6.25 7.83 -1.05
C LEU A 84 -6.75 6.40 -1.27
N GLU A 85 -7.93 6.09 -0.74
CA GLU A 85 -8.54 4.75 -0.83
C GLU A 85 -9.40 4.63 -2.10
N THR A 86 -8.79 4.83 -3.26
CA THR A 86 -9.49 4.85 -4.56
C THR A 86 -9.58 3.49 -5.23
N GLY A 87 -8.89 2.48 -4.70
CA GLY A 87 -8.81 1.17 -5.31
C GLY A 87 -8.07 1.18 -6.66
N THR A 88 -8.35 0.20 -7.51
CA THR A 88 -7.73 0.06 -8.83
C THR A 88 -8.71 -0.57 -9.80
N LEU A 89 -8.67 -0.10 -11.04
CA LEU A 89 -9.41 -0.70 -12.15
C LEU A 89 -8.43 -1.45 -13.06
N GLU A 90 -8.81 -2.67 -13.41
CA GLU A 90 -8.10 -3.45 -14.41
C GLU A 90 -9.08 -3.96 -15.46
N TRP A 91 -8.62 -3.98 -16.71
CA TRP A 91 -9.41 -4.43 -17.85
C TRP A 91 -8.59 -5.38 -18.71
N ALA A 92 -9.29 -6.29 -19.38
CA ALA A 92 -8.73 -7.22 -20.33
C ALA A 92 -8.96 -6.73 -21.76
N ALA A 93 -7.97 -6.87 -22.63
CA ALA A 93 -8.07 -6.49 -24.04
C ALA A 93 -8.36 -7.69 -24.96
N ASP A 94 -8.20 -8.91 -24.43
CA ASP A 94 -8.37 -10.17 -25.14
C ASP A 94 -8.90 -11.27 -24.20
N GLU A 95 -9.24 -12.43 -24.75
CA GLU A 95 -9.77 -13.54 -23.96
C GLU A 95 -8.77 -14.12 -22.96
N SER A 96 -7.47 -14.05 -23.25
CA SER A 96 -6.42 -14.60 -22.40
C SER A 96 -6.30 -13.78 -21.11
N SER A 97 -6.15 -12.46 -21.26
CA SER A 97 -6.15 -11.49 -20.16
C SER A 97 -7.48 -11.50 -19.40
N LEU A 98 -8.61 -11.75 -20.08
CA LEU A 98 -9.90 -11.89 -19.41
C LEU A 98 -9.94 -13.12 -18.50
N ARG A 99 -9.44 -14.28 -18.97
CA ARG A 99 -9.33 -15.49 -18.14
C ARG A 99 -8.42 -15.27 -16.95
N GLN A 100 -7.26 -14.63 -17.15
CA GLN A 100 -6.32 -14.32 -16.06
C GLN A 100 -6.94 -13.37 -15.03
N LEU A 101 -7.62 -12.31 -15.47
CA LEU A 101 -8.30 -11.37 -14.57
C LEU A 101 -9.44 -12.07 -13.81
N ALA A 102 -10.20 -12.95 -14.47
CA ALA A 102 -11.26 -13.73 -13.82
C ALA A 102 -10.72 -14.71 -12.78
N GLN A 103 -9.62 -15.41 -13.06
CA GLN A 103 -8.96 -16.31 -12.12
C GLN A 103 -8.44 -15.55 -10.90
N ARG A 104 -7.79 -14.40 -11.12
CA ARG A 104 -7.31 -13.55 -10.03
C ARG A 104 -8.43 -12.97 -9.19
N ALA A 105 -9.51 -12.50 -9.82
CA ALA A 105 -10.71 -12.04 -9.13
C ALA A 105 -11.30 -13.14 -8.24
N ALA A 106 -11.43 -14.37 -8.76
CA ALA A 106 -11.92 -15.51 -7.99
C ALA A 106 -11.02 -15.82 -6.78
N LYS A 107 -9.69 -15.81 -6.97
CA LYS A 107 -8.75 -16.01 -5.87
C LYS A 107 -8.85 -14.92 -4.80
N LEU A 108 -8.90 -13.65 -5.21
CA LEU A 108 -9.05 -12.54 -4.27
C LEU A 108 -10.34 -12.64 -3.45
N THR A 109 -11.44 -13.09 -4.06
CA THR A 109 -12.68 -13.37 -3.32
C THR A 109 -12.49 -14.46 -2.27
N THR A 110 -11.71 -15.52 -2.53
CA THR A 110 -11.41 -16.55 -1.51
C THR A 110 -10.54 -16.04 -0.37
N LEU A 111 -9.84 -14.91 -0.57
CA LEU A 111 -8.99 -14.25 0.42
C LEU A 111 -9.71 -13.10 1.15
N ASP A 112 -11.03 -12.95 0.94
CA ASP A 112 -11.84 -11.84 1.46
C ASP A 112 -11.30 -10.45 1.06
N TYR A 113 -10.59 -10.38 -0.08
CA TYR A 113 -10.09 -9.12 -0.61
C TYR A 113 -11.15 -8.49 -1.53
N PRO A 114 -11.53 -7.21 -1.32
CA PRO A 114 -12.60 -6.58 -2.09
C PRO A 114 -12.34 -6.59 -3.60
N VAL A 115 -13.28 -7.21 -4.34
CA VAL A 115 -13.26 -7.25 -5.81
C VAL A 115 -14.67 -7.00 -6.33
N GLU A 116 -14.76 -6.16 -7.35
CA GLU A 116 -15.99 -5.88 -8.04
C GLU A 116 -15.82 -6.04 -9.55
N LYS A 117 -16.73 -6.78 -10.18
CA LYS A 117 -16.81 -6.85 -11.64
C LYS A 117 -17.65 -5.68 -12.14
N ARG A 118 -17.08 -4.87 -13.03
CA ARG A 118 -17.77 -3.74 -13.67
C ARG A 118 -17.86 -3.96 -15.18
N SER A 119 -19.03 -3.69 -15.74
CA SER A 119 -19.20 -3.63 -17.20
C SER A 119 -18.70 -2.28 -17.73
N ARG A 120 -18.35 -2.23 -19.03
CA ARG A 120 -17.99 -0.96 -19.69
C ARG A 120 -19.08 0.10 -19.55
N ALA A 121 -20.35 -0.28 -19.69
CA ALA A 121 -21.48 0.64 -19.53
C ALA A 121 -21.56 1.22 -18.11
N ALA A 122 -21.35 0.38 -17.08
CA ALA A 122 -21.34 0.84 -15.69
C ALA A 122 -20.18 1.82 -15.40
N LEU A 123 -18.99 1.57 -15.98
CA LEU A 123 -17.84 2.47 -15.83
C LEU A 123 -18.10 3.84 -16.48
N LEU A 124 -18.66 3.85 -17.69
CA LEU A 124 -18.96 5.11 -18.40
C LEU A 124 -20.09 5.92 -17.72
N GLY A 125 -21.06 5.24 -17.10
CA GLY A 125 -22.15 5.89 -16.37
C GLY A 125 -21.76 6.51 -15.03
N ALA A 126 -20.63 6.12 -14.43
CA ALA A 126 -20.18 6.61 -13.13
C ALA A 126 -19.48 7.98 -13.17
N ASN A 127 -19.13 8.50 -14.35
CA ASN A 127 -18.32 9.70 -14.56
C ASN A 127 -19.03 11.07 -14.38
N ALA A 128 -20.21 11.12 -13.76
CA ALA A 128 -20.92 12.39 -13.52
C ALA A 128 -20.55 13.08 -12.18
N ARG A 129 -19.68 12.50 -11.32
CA ARG A 129 -19.42 13.04 -9.96
C ARG A 129 -17.97 13.02 -9.48
N VAL A 130 -16.99 13.00 -10.39
CA VAL A 130 -15.59 13.25 -10.02
C VAL A 130 -15.05 14.32 -10.95
N ALA A 131 -15.35 15.58 -10.62
CA ALA A 131 -14.65 16.74 -11.14
C ALA A 131 -13.84 17.36 -9.98
N ALA A 132 -12.61 17.76 -10.33
CA ALA A 132 -11.49 18.21 -9.50
C ALA A 132 -11.82 19.06 -8.27
#